data_AF-A0A816S274-F1
#
_entry.id   AF-A0A816S274-F1
#
_cell.length_a   1.000
_cell.length_b   1.000
_cell.length_c   1.000
_cell.angle_alpha   90.00
_cell.angle_beta   90.00
_cell.angle_gamma   90.00
#
_symmetry.space_group_name_H-M   'P 1'
#
loop_
_entity.id
_entity.type
_entity.pdbx_description
1 polymer ?
#
loop_
_entity_poly.entity_id
_entity_poly.type
_entity_poly.pdbx_seq_one_letter_code
_entity_poly.pdbx_strand_id
1 'polypeptide(L)'
;TVVLIDKETDSLIICDRDNRRVVRWSRRSGTTQGEILLDNIKCWGLAMDEQRYLYVSDVAKHEVRRYQLGENNGTLVAGGNGQGGELNQFNVPTYLFVDRDHSL
;
A
#
# COMPACT_ATOMS: atom_id res chain seq x y z
N THR A 1 0.81 -11.83 2.93
CA THR A 1 1.88 -10.89 2.53
C THR A 1 1.76 -10.62 1.05
N VAL A 2 1.75 -9.35 0.65
CA VAL A 2 1.80 -8.89 -0.76
C VAL A 2 3.16 -8.22 -1.00
N VAL A 3 3.70 -8.38 -2.21
CA VAL A 3 4.96 -7.80 -2.63
C VAL A 3 4.79 -7.13 -3.99
N LEU A 4 5.32 -5.92 -4.14
CA LEU A 4 5.47 -5.22 -5.40
C LEU A 4 6.93 -5.05 -5.75
N ILE A 5 7.23 -5.01 -7.05
CA ILE A 5 8.56 -4.63 -7.54
C ILE A 5 8.51 -3.16 -7.92
N ASP A 6 9.32 -2.35 -7.25
CA ASP A 6 9.65 -1.00 -7.67
C ASP A 6 10.87 -1.07 -8.60
N LYS A 7 10.62 -0.95 -9.90
CA LYS A 7 11.68 -1.02 -10.92
C LYS A 7 12.58 0.21 -10.92
N GLU A 8 12.06 1.38 -10.54
CA GLU A 8 12.81 2.63 -10.52
C GLU A 8 13.92 2.60 -9.46
N THR A 9 13.64 2.01 -8.29
CA THR A 9 14.63 1.91 -7.20
C THR A 9 15.27 0.52 -7.10
N ASP A 10 14.95 -0.38 -8.03
CA ASP A 10 15.36 -1.78 -7.99
C ASP A 10 15.10 -2.46 -6.62
N SER A 11 13.89 -2.28 -6.12
CA SER A 11 13.50 -2.68 -4.75
C SER A 11 12.20 -3.48 -4.72
N LEU A 12 12.01 -4.24 -3.65
CA LEU A 12 10.73 -4.82 -3.25
C LEU A 12 10.01 -3.85 -2.31
N ILE A 13 8.71 -3.67 -2.49
CA ILE A 13 7.83 -3.03 -1.50
C ILE A 13 6.94 -4.14 -0.94
N ILE A 14 7.04 -4.37 0.36
CA ILE A 14 6.48 -5.55 1.03
C ILE A 14 5.48 -5.09 2.08
N CYS A 15 4.28 -5.64 2.01
CA CYS A 15 3.30 -5.51 3.07
C CYS A 15 3.61 -6.49 4.21
N ASP A 16 4.18 -5.97 5.30
CA ASP A 16 4.51 -6.70 6.53
C ASP A 16 3.35 -6.57 7.53
N ARG A 17 2.22 -7.17 7.14
CA ARG A 17 0.87 -6.91 7.66
C ARG A 17 0.74 -6.92 9.17
N ASP A 18 1.18 -7.99 9.83
CA ASP A 18 0.95 -8.15 11.27
C ASP A 18 1.96 -7.35 12.11
N ASN A 19 3.09 -6.97 11.51
CA ASN A 19 3.97 -5.92 12.04
C ASN A 19 3.47 -4.51 11.72
N ARG A 20 2.30 -4.39 11.07
CA ARG A 20 1.59 -3.14 10.76
C ARG A 20 2.43 -2.11 10.01
N ARG A 21 3.22 -2.57 9.04
CA ARG A 21 4.11 -1.70 8.25
C ARG A 21 4.24 -2.14 6.80
N VAL A 22 4.62 -1.19 5.95
CA VAL A 22 5.10 -1.46 4.60
C VAL A 22 6.59 -1.19 4.59
N VAL A 23 7.38 -2.15 4.12
CA VAL A 23 8.84 -2.05 4.08
C VAL A 23 9.37 -2.08 2.66
N ARG A 24 10.46 -1.37 2.42
CA ARG A 24 11.25 -1.44 1.19
C ARG A 24 12.50 -2.28 1.41
N TRP A 25 12.80 -3.15 0.46
CA TRP A 25 14.03 -3.94 0.46
C TRP A 25 14.73 -3.82 -0.89
N SER A 26 15.98 -3.34 -0.89
CA SER A 26 16.80 -3.30 -2.11
C SER A 26 17.06 -4.71 -2.62
N ARG A 27 16.90 -4.93 -3.93
CA ARG A 27 17.22 -6.22 -4.59
C ARG A 27 18.70 -6.38 -4.91
N ARG A 28 19.50 -5.33 -4.66
CA ARG A 28 20.95 -5.34 -4.87
C ARG A 28 21.63 -6.24 -3.84
N SER A 29 22.72 -6.88 -4.26
CA SER A 29 23.54 -7.75 -3.42
C SER A 29 24.08 -7.01 -2.19
N GLY A 30 24.13 -7.69 -1.04
CA GLY A 30 24.68 -7.15 0.20
C GLY A 30 23.71 -6.32 1.04
N THR A 31 22.44 -6.20 0.65
CA THR A 31 21.40 -5.56 1.45
C THR A 31 21.05 -6.42 2.68
N THR A 32 21.31 -5.92 3.89
CA THR A 32 21.07 -6.66 5.16
C THR A 32 19.85 -6.18 5.95
N GLN A 33 19.28 -5.02 5.60
CA GLN A 33 18.11 -4.46 6.27
C GLN A 33 17.19 -3.74 5.30
N GLY A 34 15.91 -3.67 5.67
CA GLY A 34 14.87 -2.93 4.96
C GLY A 34 14.62 -1.58 5.61
N GLU A 35 13.86 -0.76 4.90
CA GLU A 35 13.43 0.56 5.33
C GLU A 35 11.92 0.53 5.55
N ILE A 36 11.45 1.16 6.63
CA ILE A 36 10.01 1.35 6.85
C ILE A 36 9.57 2.50 5.94
N LEU A 37 8.70 2.20 4.97
CA LEU A 37 8.08 3.22 4.13
C LEU A 37 6.83 3.79 4.78
N LEU A 38 6.03 2.93 5.41
CA LEU A 38 4.79 3.29 6.10
C LEU A 38 4.67 2.47 7.38
N ASP A 39 4.20 3.09 8.44
CA ASP A 39 3.91 2.43 9.72
C ASP A 39 2.42 2.52 10.07
N ASN A 40 2.03 1.86 11.16
CA ASN A 40 0.67 1.89 11.71
C ASN A 40 -0.45 1.52 10.70
N ILE A 41 -0.13 0.70 9.71
CA ILE A 41 -1.04 0.26 8.64
C ILE A 41 -1.16 -1.25 8.61
N LYS A 42 -2.37 -1.79 8.76
CA LYS A 42 -2.59 -3.23 8.62
C LYS A 42 -2.87 -3.54 7.15
N CYS A 43 -1.84 -3.39 6.32
CA CYS A 43 -1.96 -3.56 4.88
C CYS A 43 -2.39 -4.98 4.50
N TRP A 44 -3.15 -5.14 3.42
CA TRP A 44 -3.32 -6.46 2.77
C TRP A 44 -2.95 -6.39 1.29
N GLY A 45 -3.46 -5.39 0.58
CA GLY A 45 -3.14 -5.11 -0.82
C GLY A 45 -2.23 -3.91 -0.95
N LEU A 46 -1.37 -3.97 -1.96
CA LEU A 46 -0.54 -2.88 -2.42
C LEU A 46 -0.73 -2.75 -3.94
N ALA A 47 -0.81 -1.54 -4.44
CA ALA A 47 -0.67 -1.23 -5.87
C ALA A 47 0.11 0.07 -6.03
N MET A 48 0.81 0.26 -7.15
CA MET A 48 1.56 1.49 -7.42
C MET A 48 1.26 1.95 -8.85
N ASP A 49 0.93 3.22 -9.01
CA ASP A 49 0.70 3.83 -10.33
C ASP A 49 2.00 4.34 -10.98
N GLU A 50 1.89 4.82 -12.22
CA GLU A 50 3.03 5.35 -12.97
C GLU A 50 3.60 6.65 -12.39
N GLN A 51 2.78 7.41 -11.66
CA GLN A 51 3.20 8.60 -10.91
C GLN A 51 3.85 8.24 -9.57
N ARG A 52 4.02 6.93 -9.29
CA ARG A 52 4.63 6.38 -8.08
C ARG A 52 3.85 6.65 -6.79
N TYR A 53 2.55 6.84 -6.88
CA TYR A 53 1.71 6.76 -5.70
C TYR A 53 1.50 5.31 -5.29
N LEU A 54 1.73 5.01 -4.02
CA LEU A 54 1.45 3.72 -3.42
C LEU A 54 0.04 3.72 -2.84
N TYR A 55 -0.80 2.82 -3.34
CA TYR A 55 -2.14 2.57 -2.81
C TYR A 55 -2.07 1.38 -1.87
N VAL A 56 -2.66 1.54 -0.69
CA VAL A 56 -2.65 0.52 0.36
C VAL A 56 -4.05 0.35 0.91
N SER A 57 -4.51 -0.89 0.98
CA SER A 57 -5.75 -1.23 1.70
C SER A 57 -5.41 -1.53 3.16
N ASP A 58 -5.96 -0.74 4.08
CA ASP A 58 -5.84 -1.00 5.52
C ASP A 58 -7.07 -1.76 5.99
N VAL A 59 -6.89 -3.07 6.24
CA VAL A 59 -8.02 -3.93 6.65
C VAL A 59 -8.49 -3.67 8.07
N ALA A 60 -7.66 -3.06 8.92
CA ALA A 60 -8.08 -2.71 10.28
C ALA A 60 -8.93 -1.44 10.30
N LYS A 61 -8.71 -0.54 9.34
CA LYS A 61 -9.41 0.74 9.23
C LYS A 61 -10.52 0.75 8.17
N HIS A 62 -10.68 -0.33 7.41
CA HIS A 62 -11.72 -0.45 6.38
C HIS A 62 -11.62 0.67 5.33
N GLU A 63 -10.39 0.98 4.90
CA GLU A 63 -10.10 2.09 4.01
C GLU A 63 -9.03 1.73 2.96
N VAL A 64 -8.98 2.53 1.90
CA VAL A 64 -7.85 2.57 0.97
C VAL A 64 -7.25 3.97 1.03
N ARG A 65 -5.93 4.02 1.19
CA ARG A 65 -5.16 5.27 1.17
C ARG A 65 -4.14 5.27 0.05
N ARG A 66 -3.84 6.46 -0.43
CA ARG A 66 -2.78 6.74 -1.41
C ARG A 66 -1.68 7.56 -0.77
N TYR A 67 -0.44 7.16 -0.97
CA TYR A 67 0.76 7.79 -0.41
C TYR A 67 1.71 8.16 -1.53
N GLN A 68 2.24 9.38 -1.52
CA GLN A 68 3.52 9.62 -2.18
C GLN A 68 4.62 8.96 -1.31
N LEU A 69 5.58 8.29 -1.94
CA LEU A 69 6.65 7.61 -1.18
C LEU A 69 7.41 8.62 -0.30
N GLY A 70 7.43 8.37 1.01
CA GLY A 70 8.01 9.26 2.03
C GLY A 70 6.98 10.15 2.76
N GLU A 71 5.72 10.19 2.34
CA GLU A 71 4.64 10.82 3.11
C GLU A 71 4.19 9.94 4.27
N ASN A 72 4.05 10.55 5.44
CA ASN A 72 3.56 9.86 6.65
C ASN A 72 2.03 9.81 6.75
N ASN A 73 1.32 10.72 6.06
CA ASN A 73 -0.13 10.82 6.13
C ASN A 73 -0.74 10.76 4.73
N GLY A 74 -1.06 9.54 4.30
CA GLY A 74 -1.66 9.29 3.00
C GLY A 74 -3.06 9.85 2.88
N THR A 75 -3.43 10.20 1.65
CA THR A 75 -4.77 10.66 1.30
C THR A 75 -5.76 9.50 1.34
N LEU A 76 -6.87 9.65 2.06
CA LEU A 76 -8.00 8.72 2.00
C LEU A 76 -8.62 8.80 0.60
N VAL A 77 -8.65 7.68 -0.13
CA VAL A 77 -9.22 7.64 -1.48
C VAL A 77 -10.56 6.92 -1.53
N ALA A 78 -10.80 5.97 -0.62
CA ALA A 78 -12.08 5.27 -0.52
C ALA A 78 -12.27 4.62 0.87
N GLY A 79 -13.52 4.44 1.28
CA GLY A 79 -13.87 3.82 2.57
C GLY A 79 -13.66 4.76 3.76
N GLY A 80 -13.25 4.20 4.90
CA GLY A 80 -12.97 4.97 6.13
C GLY A 80 -14.18 5.26 7.02
N ASN A 81 -15.38 4.82 6.64
CA ASN A 81 -16.61 4.98 7.42
C ASN A 81 -16.95 3.72 8.25
N GLY A 82 -15.93 2.94 8.61
CA GLY A 82 -16.07 1.68 9.34
C GLY A 82 -16.45 0.49 8.46
N GLN A 83 -16.56 -0.66 9.12
CA GLN A 83 -16.97 -1.91 8.48
C GLN A 83 -18.47 -1.90 8.18
N GLY A 84 -18.85 -2.22 6.95
CA GLY A 84 -20.26 -2.40 6.60
C GLY A 84 -20.49 -2.53 5.10
N GLY A 85 -21.76 -2.37 4.70
CA GLY A 85 -22.24 -2.55 3.33
C GLY A 85 -22.76 -1.26 2.67
N GLU A 86 -22.66 -0.12 3.35
CA GLU A 86 -23.01 1.18 2.75
C GLU A 86 -22.01 1.54 1.64
N LEU A 87 -22.45 2.39 0.69
CA LEU A 87 -21.63 2.76 -0.48
C LEU A 87 -20.29 3.43 -0.15
N ASN A 88 -20.14 3.96 1.06
CA ASN A 88 -18.94 4.61 1.57
C ASN A 88 -18.16 3.76 2.60
N GLN A 89 -18.50 2.47 2.75
CA GLN A 89 -17.89 1.53 3.68
C GLN A 89 -17.19 0.38 2.95
N PHE A 90 -16.23 -0.25 3.64
CA PHE A 90 -15.63 -1.51 3.19
C PHE A 90 -15.69 -2.58 4.27
N ASN A 91 -15.83 -3.83 3.85
CA ASN A 91 -15.68 -4.97 4.73
C ASN A 91 -14.38 -5.71 4.41
N VAL A 92 -13.30 -5.38 5.14
CA VAL A 92 -11.96 -5.98 4.99
C VAL A 92 -11.45 -5.87 3.54
N PRO A 93 -11.17 -4.65 3.03
CA PRO A 93 -10.69 -4.48 1.66
C PRO A 93 -9.32 -5.14 1.48
N THR A 94 -9.18 -6.09 0.55
CA THR A 94 -7.95 -6.87 0.37
C THR A 94 -7.14 -6.41 -0.84
N TYR A 95 -7.30 -7.07 -1.97
CA TYR A 95 -6.51 -6.85 -3.18
C TYR A 95 -6.82 -5.49 -3.81
N LEU A 96 -5.76 -4.83 -4.27
CA LEU A 96 -5.85 -3.60 -5.06
C LEU A 96 -5.19 -3.85 -6.41
N PHE A 97 -5.76 -3.23 -7.44
CA PHE A 97 -5.16 -3.12 -8.76
C PHE A 97 -5.33 -1.66 -9.19
N VAL A 98 -4.28 -1.11 -9.80
CA VAL A 98 -4.33 0.20 -10.43
C VAL A 98 -4.00 -0.02 -11.89
N ASP A 99 -4.87 0.48 -12.76
CA ASP A 99 -4.64 0.44 -14.19
C ASP A 99 -3.45 1.34 -14.55
N ARG A 100 -2.64 0.90 -15.50
CA ARG A 100 -1.48 1.67 -15.98
C ARG A 100 -1.91 2.73 -16.97
N ASP A 101 -2.97 2.44 -17.71
CA ASP A 101 -3.50 3.37 -18.68
C ASP A 101 -4.58 4.20 -17.98
N HIS A 102 -4.38 5.51 -17.86
CA HIS A 102 -5.45 6.45 -17.50
C HIS A 102 -6.58 6.49 -18.57
N SER A 103 -6.65 5.50 -19.46
CA SER A 103 -7.71 5.34 -20.45
C SER A 103 -8.91 4.63 -19.83
N LEU A 104 -9.89 5.43 -19.43
CA LEU A 104 -11.26 5.10 -19.78
C LEU A 104 -11.46 5.25 -21.31
#